data_AF-A0A8B7V0B1-F1
#
_entry.id   AF-A0A8B7V0B1-F1
#
_cell.length_a   1.000
_cell.length_b   1.000
_cell.length_c   1.000
_cell.angle_alpha   90.00
_cell.angle_beta   90.00
_cell.angle_gamma   90.00
#
_symmetry.space_group_name_H-M   'P 1'
#
loop_
_entity.id
_entity.type
_entity.pdbx_description
1 polymer ?
#
loop_
_entity_poly.entity_id
_entity_poly.type
_entity_poly.pdbx_seq_one_letter_code
_entity_poly.pdbx_strand_id
1 'polypeptide(L)'
;MPSEASAIGYKFPSFSSDYTQLDTIMYALGVGASVKEPMDLKFVYEGSSDFSCLPTFGVILAQKTLMGGGLAEVPGLSVNFVKLLHGEHYLELYKPLPREGKFKCEASIADVLDKGSGLVILLDGNSFTVFTTILLD
;
A
#
# COMPACT_ATOMS: atom_id res chain seq x y z
N MET A 1 -19.68 19.06 -17.67
CA MET A 1 -18.54 18.36 -17.06
C MET A 1 -19.05 17.70 -15.78
N PRO A 2 -18.83 16.41 -15.54
CA PRO A 2 -19.07 15.83 -14.22
C PRO A 2 -18.27 16.63 -13.18
N SER A 3 -18.87 16.96 -12.04
CA SER A 3 -18.14 17.53 -10.92
C SER A 3 -17.13 16.52 -10.39
N GLU A 4 -16.01 16.94 -9.83
CA GLU A 4 -14.98 16.07 -9.22
C GLU A 4 -15.57 15.15 -8.14
N ALA A 5 -16.66 15.57 -7.49
CA ALA A 5 -17.46 14.75 -6.58
C ALA A 5 -18.03 13.46 -7.22
N SER A 6 -18.13 13.37 -8.56
CA SER A 6 -18.59 12.14 -9.24
C SER A 6 -17.56 11.01 -9.15
N ALA A 7 -16.33 11.29 -8.74
CA ALA A 7 -15.28 10.30 -8.55
C ALA A 7 -15.44 9.54 -7.22
N ILE A 8 -16.25 10.04 -6.28
CA ILE A 8 -16.50 9.38 -4.99
C ILE A 8 -17.13 8.00 -5.25
N GLY A 9 -16.55 6.97 -4.62
CA GLY A 9 -16.94 5.57 -4.79
C GLY A 9 -16.34 4.89 -6.02
N TYR A 10 -15.53 5.58 -6.83
CA TYR A 10 -14.81 4.96 -7.95
C TYR A 10 -13.91 3.84 -7.44
N LYS A 11 -14.06 2.64 -8.01
CA LYS A 11 -13.23 1.46 -7.70
C LYS A 11 -12.15 1.28 -8.75
N PHE A 12 -10.91 1.17 -8.29
CA PHE A 12 -9.79 0.85 -9.18
C PHE A 12 -9.81 -0.64 -9.55
N PRO A 13 -9.23 -1.02 -10.69
CA PRO A 13 -8.96 -2.42 -10.98
C PRO A 13 -8.16 -3.06 -9.83
N SER A 14 -8.63 -4.21 -9.33
CA SER A 14 -7.89 -4.97 -8.33
C SER A 14 -6.56 -5.45 -8.90
N PHE A 15 -5.53 -5.50 -8.06
CA PHE A 15 -4.20 -5.97 -8.47
C PHE A 15 -3.63 -6.95 -7.46
N SER A 16 -2.63 -7.71 -7.88
CA SER A 16 -1.87 -8.58 -6.98
C SER A 16 -0.54 -7.91 -6.61
N SER A 17 -0.17 -8.05 -5.34
CA SER A 17 1.14 -7.69 -4.81
C SER A 17 1.72 -8.88 -4.09
N ASP A 18 2.95 -9.23 -4.41
CA ASP A 18 3.71 -10.24 -3.71
C ASP A 18 5.03 -9.67 -3.24
N TYR A 19 5.56 -10.26 -2.17
CA TYR A 19 6.85 -9.90 -1.62
C TYR A 19 7.52 -11.11 -0.99
N THR A 20 8.83 -11.01 -0.92
CA THR A 20 9.74 -11.96 -0.29
C THR A 20 10.44 -11.32 0.90
N GLN A 21 11.22 -12.10 1.63
CA GLN A 21 12.06 -11.60 2.72
C GLN A 21 13.00 -10.48 2.23
N LEU A 22 13.51 -10.57 0.99
CA LEU A 22 14.37 -9.55 0.39
C LEU A 22 13.69 -8.18 0.37
N ASP A 23 12.43 -8.10 -0.07
CA ASP A 23 11.70 -6.84 -0.15
C ASP A 23 11.50 -6.21 1.23
N THR A 24 11.22 -7.05 2.24
CA THR A 24 11.05 -6.59 3.62
C THR A 24 12.36 -6.09 4.24
N ILE A 25 13.49 -6.75 3.93
CA ILE A 25 14.82 -6.33 4.37
C ILE A 25 15.21 -5.02 3.68
N MET A 26 14.98 -4.92 2.37
CA MET A 26 15.25 -3.69 1.61
C MET A 26 14.45 -2.52 2.14
N TYR A 27 13.17 -2.73 2.47
CA TYR A 27 12.36 -1.71 3.14
C TYR A 27 12.93 -1.33 4.49
N ALA A 28 13.24 -2.31 5.35
CA ALA A 28 13.77 -2.07 6.69
C ALA A 28 15.06 -1.22 6.64
N LEU A 29 16.00 -1.58 5.76
CA LEU A 29 17.21 -0.79 5.53
C LEU A 29 16.88 0.62 5.01
N GLY A 30 15.93 0.72 4.07
CA GLY A 30 15.50 2.01 3.49
C GLY A 30 14.87 2.97 4.50
N VAL A 31 14.22 2.44 5.56
CA VAL A 31 13.64 3.25 6.65
C VAL A 31 14.56 3.40 7.86
N GLY A 32 15.80 2.90 7.78
CA GLY A 32 16.86 3.18 8.75
C GLY A 32 17.26 2.04 9.68
N ALA A 33 16.69 0.85 9.53
CA ALA A 33 17.15 -0.32 10.29
C ALA A 33 18.64 -0.59 10.00
N SER A 34 19.40 -0.96 11.03
CA SER A 34 20.85 -1.09 10.88
C SER A 34 21.41 -2.31 11.61
N VAL A 35 22.35 -3.01 10.97
CA VAL A 35 23.12 -4.08 11.62
C VAL A 35 23.98 -3.61 12.80
N LYS A 36 24.17 -2.29 12.96
CA LYS A 36 24.86 -1.71 14.12
C LYS A 36 24.01 -1.79 15.38
N GLU A 37 22.69 -1.87 15.23
CA GLU A 37 21.74 -2.04 16.33
C GLU A 37 21.36 -3.52 16.44
N PRO A 38 21.80 -4.25 17.48
CA PRO A 38 21.56 -5.70 17.57
C PRO A 38 20.06 -6.08 17.53
N MET A 39 19.19 -5.19 18.01
CA MET A 39 17.73 -5.40 18.02
C MET A 39 17.10 -5.31 16.64
N ASP A 40 17.77 -4.67 15.67
CA ASP A 40 17.30 -4.55 14.30
C ASP A 40 17.61 -5.78 13.44
N LEU A 41 18.47 -6.67 13.94
CA LEU A 41 18.86 -7.89 13.21
C LEU A 41 17.64 -8.73 12.80
N LYS A 42 16.57 -8.70 13.60
CA LYS A 42 15.30 -9.36 13.30
C LYS A 42 14.56 -8.80 12.08
N PHE A 43 14.92 -7.62 11.58
CA PHE A 43 14.32 -7.02 10.39
C PHE A 43 15.21 -7.11 9.15
N VAL A 44 16.52 -7.28 9.33
CA VAL A 44 17.51 -7.20 8.24
C VAL A 44 18.23 -8.53 7.95
N TYR A 45 17.98 -9.57 8.76
CA TYR A 45 18.56 -10.89 8.57
C TYR A 45 17.49 -11.99 8.60
N GLU A 46 17.21 -12.58 7.44
CA GLU A 46 16.21 -13.61 7.22
C GLU A 46 16.46 -14.91 8.01
N GLY A 47 17.71 -15.17 8.39
CA GLY A 47 18.09 -16.32 9.22
C GLY A 47 17.87 -16.12 10.73
N SER A 48 17.43 -14.92 11.15
CA SER A 48 17.05 -14.68 12.55
C SER A 48 15.83 -15.53 12.92
N SER A 49 15.88 -16.18 14.08
CA SER A 49 14.73 -16.93 14.61
C SER A 49 13.51 -16.05 14.90
N ASP A 50 13.74 -14.75 15.11
CA ASP A 50 12.70 -13.73 15.33
C ASP A 50 12.46 -12.88 14.06
N PHE A 51 12.89 -13.36 12.88
CA PHE A 51 12.77 -12.59 11.64
C PHE A 51 11.33 -12.16 11.38
N SER A 52 11.15 -10.84 11.29
CA SER A 52 9.85 -10.17 11.24
C SER A 52 9.87 -9.06 10.20
N CYS A 53 8.71 -8.80 9.60
CA CYS A 53 8.51 -7.65 8.73
C CYS A 53 8.17 -6.41 9.57
N LEU A 54 8.71 -5.24 9.23
CA LEU A 54 8.29 -3.99 9.86
C LEU A 54 6.80 -3.73 9.56
N PRO A 55 5.97 -3.39 10.56
CA PRO A 55 4.53 -3.16 10.37
C PRO A 55 4.19 -2.19 9.23
N THR A 56 4.98 -1.12 9.10
CA THR A 56 4.79 -0.07 8.09
C THR A 56 5.11 -0.51 6.66
N PHE A 57 5.68 -1.71 6.46
CA PHE A 57 5.79 -2.30 5.12
C PHE A 57 4.41 -2.55 4.48
N GLY A 58 3.36 -2.67 5.28
CA GLY A 58 1.99 -2.83 4.78
C GLY A 58 1.55 -1.71 3.85
N VAL A 59 2.12 -0.50 4.02
CA VAL A 59 1.92 0.64 3.10
C VAL A 59 2.35 0.29 1.68
N ILE A 60 3.51 -0.37 1.53
CA ILE A 60 4.10 -0.69 0.23
C ILE A 60 3.21 -1.63 -0.58
N LEU A 61 2.51 -2.57 0.09
CA LEU A 61 1.61 -3.54 -0.55
C LEU A 61 0.43 -2.87 -1.26
N ALA A 62 -0.15 -1.84 -0.62
CA ALA A 62 -1.32 -1.13 -1.13
C ALA A 62 -0.95 0.05 -2.05
N GLN A 63 0.27 0.57 -1.97
CA GLN A 63 0.68 1.80 -2.65
C GLN A 63 0.80 1.68 -4.19
N LYS A 64 0.76 0.48 -4.76
CA LYS A 64 0.94 0.27 -6.22
C LYS A 64 -0.14 0.97 -7.06
N THR A 65 -1.39 1.04 -6.60
CA THR A 65 -2.46 1.80 -7.29
C THR A 65 -2.17 3.30 -7.34
N LEU A 66 -1.56 3.85 -6.27
CA LEU A 66 -1.20 5.27 -6.18
C LEU A 66 -0.03 5.61 -7.12
N MET A 67 0.97 4.74 -7.17
CA MET A 67 2.22 5.00 -7.89
C MET A 67 2.13 4.67 -9.39
N GLY A 68 1.16 3.86 -9.81
CA GLY A 68 1.02 3.41 -11.19
C GLY A 68 0.30 4.37 -12.14
N GLY A 69 -0.05 5.58 -11.69
CA GLY A 69 -0.79 6.54 -12.51
C GLY A 69 -2.31 6.31 -12.53
N GLY A 70 -2.83 5.36 -11.75
CA GLY A 70 -4.26 4.99 -11.74
C GLY A 70 -5.20 6.17 -11.45
N LEU A 71 -4.74 7.19 -10.71
CA LEU A 71 -5.52 8.41 -10.47
C LEU A 71 -5.84 9.19 -11.76
N ALA A 72 -5.00 9.11 -12.79
CA ALA A 72 -5.27 9.77 -14.08
C ALA A 72 -6.31 9.01 -14.92
N GLU A 73 -6.63 7.76 -14.57
CA GLU A 73 -7.64 6.96 -15.25
C GLU A 73 -9.05 7.19 -14.67
N VAL A 74 -9.16 7.94 -13.57
CA VAL A 74 -10.43 8.18 -12.89
C VAL A 74 -11.27 9.19 -13.69
N PRO A 75 -12.47 8.80 -14.18
CA PRO A 75 -13.33 9.72 -14.91
C PRO A 75 -13.74 10.92 -14.06
N GLY A 76 -13.62 12.12 -14.62
CA GLY A 76 -13.99 13.37 -13.93
C GLY A 76 -12.88 13.95 -13.06
N LEU A 77 -11.74 13.27 -12.88
CA LEU A 77 -10.56 13.84 -12.25
C LEU A 77 -9.50 14.20 -13.29
N SER A 78 -9.01 15.44 -13.23
CA SER A 78 -7.84 15.88 -14.00
C SER A 78 -6.68 16.08 -13.03
N VAL A 79 -5.84 15.05 -12.89
CA VAL A 79 -4.73 15.06 -11.93
C VAL A 79 -3.43 15.41 -12.63
N ASN A 80 -2.79 16.49 -12.19
CA ASN A 80 -1.40 16.78 -12.52
C ASN A 80 -0.48 16.23 -11.42
N PHE A 81 0.19 15.11 -11.68
CA PHE A 81 1.06 14.46 -10.70
C PHE A 81 2.22 15.32 -10.20
N VAL A 82 2.66 16.33 -10.96
CA VAL A 82 3.71 17.27 -10.50
C VAL A 82 3.22 18.17 -9.37
N LYS A 83 1.90 18.39 -9.28
CA LYS A 83 1.24 19.18 -8.22
C LYS A 83 0.60 18.31 -7.15
N LEU A 84 0.75 16.98 -7.23
CA LEU A 84 0.16 16.06 -6.28
C LEU A 84 1.08 15.92 -5.06
N LEU A 85 0.50 16.09 -3.87
CA LEU A 85 1.18 15.90 -2.60
C LEU A 85 0.50 14.78 -1.83
N HIS A 86 1.30 13.91 -1.22
CA HIS A 86 0.81 12.92 -0.27
C HIS A 86 0.67 13.61 1.09
N GLY A 87 -0.56 13.98 1.45
CA GLY A 87 -0.83 14.79 2.64
C GLY A 87 -0.83 13.99 3.94
N GLU A 88 -1.66 12.95 3.99
CA GLU A 88 -1.87 12.12 5.18
C GLU A 88 -1.83 10.64 4.82
N HIS A 89 -1.53 9.81 5.80
CA HIS A 89 -1.47 8.37 5.63
C HIS A 89 -2.02 7.65 6.87
N TYR A 90 -2.80 6.60 6.64
CA TYR A 90 -3.31 5.71 7.67
C TYR A 90 -3.06 4.26 7.28
N LEU A 91 -2.65 3.45 8.26
CA LEU A 91 -2.47 2.01 8.10
C LEU A 91 -3.07 1.29 9.30
N GLU A 92 -3.92 0.31 9.02
CA GLU A 92 -4.40 -0.65 10.01
C GLU A 92 -3.95 -2.06 9.62
N LEU A 93 -3.36 -2.78 10.58
CA LEU A 93 -2.98 -4.18 10.41
C LEU A 93 -3.98 -5.08 11.12
N TYR A 94 -4.87 -5.70 10.36
CA TYR A 94 -5.81 -6.71 10.87
C TYR A 94 -5.08 -7.97 11.38
N LYS A 95 -3.89 -8.26 10.83
CA LYS A 95 -2.99 -9.33 11.24
C LYS A 95 -1.54 -8.87 11.04
N PRO A 96 -0.56 -9.42 11.80
CA PRO A 96 0.85 -9.21 11.50
C PRO A 96 1.19 -9.63 10.06
N LEU A 97 2.06 -8.86 9.40
CA LEU A 97 2.52 -9.19 8.06
C LEU A 97 3.36 -10.47 8.11
N PRO A 98 3.11 -11.45 7.22
CA PRO A 98 3.96 -12.63 7.13
C PRO A 98 5.36 -12.26 6.64
N ARG A 99 6.32 -13.18 6.81
CA ARG A 99 7.70 -13.01 6.32
C ARG A 99 7.82 -12.88 4.80
N GLU A 100 6.87 -13.46 4.09
CA GLU A 100 6.67 -13.38 2.63
C GLU A 100 5.21 -13.70 2.32
N GLY A 101 4.71 -13.31 1.16
CA GLY A 101 3.36 -13.68 0.78
C GLY A 101 2.85 -13.03 -0.49
N LYS A 102 1.67 -13.50 -0.91
CA LYS A 102 0.91 -12.95 -2.04
C LYS A 102 -0.42 -12.38 -1.55
N PHE A 103 -0.72 -11.19 -2.02
CA PHE A 103 -1.86 -10.39 -1.61
C PHE A 103 -2.66 -9.95 -2.84
N LYS A 104 -3.98 -9.95 -2.69
CA LYS A 104 -4.90 -9.26 -3.57
C LYS A 104 -5.22 -7.91 -2.94
N CYS A 105 -5.06 -6.85 -3.69
CA CYS A 105 -5.30 -5.49 -3.24
C CYS A 105 -6.47 -4.88 -4.01
N GLU A 106 -7.34 -4.20 -3.28
CA GLU A 106 -8.50 -3.49 -3.81
C GLU A 106 -8.48 -2.06 -3.30
N ALA A 107 -8.75 -1.09 -4.16
CA ALA A 107 -8.70 0.33 -3.80
C ALA A 107 -9.91 1.09 -4.35
N SER A 108 -10.27 2.18 -3.69
CA SER A 108 -11.34 3.07 -4.12
C SER A 108 -11.13 4.52 -3.67
N ILE A 109 -11.84 5.45 -4.30
CA ILE A 109 -11.96 6.83 -3.83
C ILE A 109 -13.04 6.87 -2.76
N ALA A 110 -12.63 7.03 -1.50
CA ALA A 110 -13.54 7.12 -0.38
C ALA A 110 -14.25 8.48 -0.35
N ASP A 111 -13.53 9.56 -0.66
CA ASP A 111 -14.09 10.91 -0.65
C ASP A 111 -13.24 11.89 -1.50
N VAL A 112 -13.85 13.01 -1.88
CA VAL A 112 -13.19 14.16 -2.54
C VAL A 112 -13.64 15.45 -1.85
N LEU A 113 -12.71 16.10 -1.17
CA LEU A 113 -12.97 17.29 -0.37
C LEU A 113 -12.38 18.53 -1.05
N ASP A 114 -13.20 19.57 -1.23
CA ASP A 114 -12.73 20.89 -1.68
C ASP A 114 -12.21 21.72 -0.50
N LYS A 115 -10.95 22.17 -0.59
CA LYS A 115 -10.30 23.04 0.41
C LYS A 115 -10.13 24.48 -0.09
N GLY A 116 -10.74 24.85 -1.21
CA GLY A 116 -10.66 26.15 -1.86
C GLY A 116 -9.36 26.38 -2.64
N SER A 117 -8.20 26.10 -2.03
CA SER A 117 -6.90 26.17 -2.70
C SER A 117 -6.52 24.91 -3.48
N GLY A 118 -7.32 23.84 -3.37
CA GLY A 118 -7.08 22.55 -3.99
C GLY A 118 -8.05 21.49 -3.46
N LEU A 119 -7.86 20.26 -3.93
CA LEU A 119 -8.67 19.11 -3.55
C LEU A 119 -7.88 18.16 -2.66
N VAL A 120 -8.57 17.52 -1.71
CA VAL A 120 -8.07 16.34 -1.01
C VAL A 120 -8.85 15.14 -1.53
N ILE A 121 -8.15 14.17 -2.10
CA ILE A 121 -8.73 12.91 -2.57
C ILE A 121 -8.36 11.84 -1.55
N LEU A 122 -9.38 11.29 -0.88
CA LEU A 122 -9.18 10.23 0.10
C LEU A 122 -9.25 8.87 -0.60
N LEU A 123 -8.17 8.11 -0.48
CA LEU A 123 -8.02 6.81 -1.13
C LEU A 123 -8.01 5.74 -0.05
N ASP A 124 -8.93 4.79 -0.18
CA ASP A 124 -9.01 3.62 0.70
C ASP A 124 -8.49 2.39 -0.05
N GLY A 125 -7.76 1.53 0.65
CA GLY A 125 -7.05 0.40 0.10
C GLY A 125 -7.03 -0.77 1.08
N ASN A 126 -7.51 -1.93 0.62
CA ASN A 126 -7.58 -3.15 1.41
C ASN A 126 -6.76 -4.26 0.74
N SER A 127 -5.94 -4.95 1.54
CA SER A 127 -5.04 -6.02 1.09
C SER A 127 -5.36 -7.34 1.80
N PHE A 128 -5.60 -8.38 1.02
CA PHE A 128 -6.04 -9.69 1.49
C PHE A 128 -5.06 -10.78 1.08
N THR A 129 -4.72 -11.69 1.99
CA THR A 129 -3.90 -12.88 1.66
C THR A 129 -4.61 -13.76 0.64
N VAL A 130 -3.90 -14.19 -0.40
CA VAL A 130 -4.44 -15.16 -1.37
C VAL A 130 -4.23 -16.57 -0.82
N PHE A 131 -5.33 -17.23 -0.42
CA PHE A 131 -5.30 -18.65 -0.07
C PHE A 131 -5.60 -19.50 -1.31
N THR A 132 -4.59 -20.19 -1.84
CA THR A 132 -4.85 -21.28 -2.78
C THR A 132 -5.40 -22.46 -1.98
N THR A 133 -6.70 -22.68 -2.02
CA THR A 133 -7.26 -23.95 -1.54
C THR A 133 -6.86 -25.01 -2.57
N ILE A 134 -5.87 -25.82 -2.25
CA ILE A 134 -5.64 -27.08 -2.98
C ILE A 134 -6.75 -28.00 -2.47
N LEU A 135 -7.80 -28.18 -3.25
CA LEU A 135 -8.70 -29.31 -3.06
C LEU A 135 -7.85 -30.55 -3.35
N LEU A 136 -7.48 -31.29 -2.31
CA LEU A 136 -6.99 -32.66 -2.47
C LEU A 136 -8.23 -33.52 -2.72
N ASP A 137 -8.36 -33.97 -3.96
CA ASP A 137 -9.20 -35.08 -4.39
C ASP A 137 -8.71 -36.44 -3.85
#